data_AF-A0A4Q3TF76-F1
#
_entry.id   AF-A0A4Q3TF76-F1
#
_cell.length_a   1.000
_cell.length_b   1.000
_cell.length_c   1.000
_cell.angle_alpha   90.00
_cell.angle_beta   90.00
_cell.angle_gamma   90.00
#
_symmetry.space_group_name_H-M   'P 1'
#
loop_
_entity.id
_entity.type
_entity.pdbx_description
1 polymer ?
#
loop_
_entity_poly.entity_id
_entity_poly.type
_entity_poly.pdbx_seq_one_letter_code
_entity_poly.pdbx_strand_id
1 'polypeptide(L)'
;VPIGLMFGRLANFINGELWGRETTVPWAVRFCNARIEQMYGFCPAGDAPRHPSQLYEAGLEGIVLLSVLSIAIWKFDLLKKPGYITGLFLVGYGVCRAALENVREPDFGMPDFPLGLTMGMMLSIPMILVGAWLIWRAWKRPPVAAEA
;
A
#
# COMPACT_ATOMS: atom_id res chain seq x y z
N VAL A 1 9.24 4.51 -7.16
CA VAL A 1 8.32 3.43 -6.71
C VAL A 1 6.96 3.99 -6.26
N PRO A 2 6.86 4.91 -5.29
CA PRO A 2 5.55 5.33 -4.74
C PRO A 2 4.62 5.99 -5.77
N ILE A 3 5.17 6.77 -6.70
CA ILE A 3 4.39 7.41 -7.77
C ILE A 3 3.72 6.36 -8.67
N GLY A 4 4.44 5.28 -9.02
CA GLY A 4 3.88 4.18 -9.80
C GLY A 4 2.79 3.41 -9.06
N LEU A 5 2.97 3.20 -7.74
CA LEU A 5 1.94 2.62 -6.88
C LEU A 5 0.69 3.51 -6.85
N MET A 6 0.85 4.82 -6.68
CA MET A 6 -0.25 5.77 -6.68
C MET A 6 -1.08 5.70 -7.96
N PHE A 7 -0.43 5.84 -9.12
CA PHE A 7 -1.14 5.81 -10.41
C PHE A 7 -1.74 4.44 -10.72
N GLY A 8 -1.07 3.35 -10.35
CA GLY A 8 -1.64 2.00 -10.46
C GLY A 8 -2.94 1.88 -9.68
N ARG A 9 -2.95 2.32 -8.42
CA ARG A 9 -4.15 2.26 -7.55
C ARG A 9 -5.26 3.19 -8.01
N LEU A 10 -4.93 4.36 -8.54
CA LEU A 10 -5.93 5.23 -9.20
C LEU A 10 -6.53 4.57 -10.44
N ALA A 11 -5.72 3.85 -11.24
CA ALA A 11 -6.23 3.09 -12.37
C ALA A 11 -7.17 1.95 -11.92
N ASN A 12 -6.81 1.21 -10.85
CA ASN A 12 -7.70 0.21 -10.26
C ASN A 12 -9.04 0.82 -9.79
N PHE A 13 -9.02 2.01 -9.22
CA PHE A 13 -10.24 2.72 -8.83
C PHE A 13 -11.12 3.07 -10.06
N ILE A 14 -10.51 3.58 -11.13
CA ILE A 14 -11.22 3.95 -12.37
C ILE A 14 -11.81 2.73 -13.06
N ASN A 15 -11.07 1.61 -13.07
CA ASN A 15 -11.53 0.34 -13.63
C ASN A 15 -12.53 -0.38 -12.71
N GLY A 16 -12.70 0.09 -11.48
CA GLY A 16 -13.57 -0.54 -10.49
C GLY A 16 -13.11 -1.94 -10.12
N GLU A 17 -11.81 -2.13 -9.87
CA GLU A 17 -11.19 -3.42 -9.52
C GLU A 17 -10.52 -3.37 -8.13
N LEU A 18 -10.43 -4.50 -7.42
CA LEU A 18 -9.78 -4.63 -6.10
C LEU A 18 -10.39 -3.70 -5.02
N TRP A 19 -11.72 -3.64 -4.98
CA TRP A 19 -12.48 -2.86 -4.01
C TRP A 19 -12.40 -3.44 -2.59
N GLY A 20 -12.81 -2.63 -1.62
CA GLY A 20 -12.85 -3.03 -0.23
C GLY A 20 -14.13 -3.77 0.14
N ARG A 21 -14.23 -4.13 1.41
CA ARG A 21 -15.42 -4.77 1.99
C ARG A 21 -16.65 -3.85 1.89
N GLU A 22 -17.82 -4.47 1.94
CA GLU A 22 -19.09 -3.75 2.06
C GLU A 22 -19.13 -2.94 3.34
N THR A 23 -19.69 -1.74 3.26
CA THR A 23 -19.63 -0.78 4.35
C THR A 23 -20.75 0.24 4.26
N THR A 24 -21.05 0.87 5.39
CA THR A 24 -22.11 1.88 5.53
C THR A 24 -21.55 3.29 5.79
N VAL A 25 -20.21 3.46 5.71
CA VAL A 25 -19.59 4.77 5.89
C VAL A 25 -20.05 5.78 4.83
N PRO A 26 -20.14 7.09 5.15
CA PRO A 26 -20.74 8.07 4.25
C PRO A 26 -19.96 8.32 2.96
N TRP A 27 -18.69 7.91 2.89
CA TRP A 27 -17.84 7.99 1.70
C TRP A 27 -17.71 6.64 0.97
N ALA A 28 -18.59 5.68 1.26
CA ALA A 28 -18.63 4.41 0.53
C ALA A 28 -18.99 4.64 -0.94
N VAL A 29 -18.39 3.85 -1.83
CA VAL A 29 -18.56 3.98 -3.28
C VAL A 29 -19.29 2.75 -3.81
N ARG A 30 -20.31 2.98 -4.64
CA ARG A 30 -20.92 1.93 -5.47
C ARG A 30 -20.16 1.87 -6.78
N PHE A 31 -19.48 0.73 -7.00
CA PHE A 31 -18.65 0.53 -8.18
C PHE A 31 -19.45 0.06 -9.41
N CYS A 32 -20.64 -0.51 -9.20
CA CYS A 32 -21.55 -0.82 -10.30
C CYS A 32 -22.09 0.47 -10.95
N ASN A 33 -21.82 0.61 -12.24
CA ASN A 33 -22.35 1.69 -13.08
C ASN A 33 -22.50 1.17 -14.52
N ALA A 34 -23.27 1.88 -15.34
CA ALA A 34 -23.57 1.49 -16.71
C ALA A 34 -22.31 1.24 -17.57
N ARG A 35 -21.20 1.93 -17.29
CA ARG A 35 -19.94 1.74 -18.02
C ARG A 35 -19.22 0.45 -17.62
N ILE A 36 -19.17 0.14 -16.32
CA ILE A 36 -18.59 -1.09 -15.79
C ILE A 36 -19.41 -2.30 -16.26
N GLU A 37 -20.73 -2.20 -16.21
CA GLU A 37 -21.63 -3.25 -16.70
C GLU A 37 -21.45 -3.50 -18.22
N GLN A 38 -21.32 -2.44 -19.02
CA GLN A 38 -21.00 -2.58 -20.45
C GLN A 38 -19.61 -3.17 -20.70
N MET A 39 -18.62 -2.89 -19.85
CA MET A 39 -17.23 -3.33 -20.03
C MET A 39 -17.02 -4.79 -19.62
N TYR A 40 -17.59 -5.23 -18.51
CA TYR A 40 -17.41 -6.58 -17.97
C TYR A 40 -18.60 -7.52 -18.25
N GLY A 41 -19.73 -6.98 -18.72
CA GLY A 41 -20.98 -7.74 -18.95
C GLY A 41 -21.77 -8.06 -17.68
N PHE A 42 -21.22 -7.75 -16.51
CA PHE A 42 -21.83 -7.87 -15.19
C PHE A 42 -21.17 -6.88 -14.23
N CYS A 43 -21.74 -6.69 -13.04
CA CYS A 43 -21.13 -5.86 -12.00
C CYS A 43 -20.29 -6.71 -11.04
N PRO A 44 -18.95 -6.70 -11.16
CA PRO A 44 -18.11 -7.63 -10.40
C PRO A 44 -18.06 -7.30 -8.90
N ALA A 45 -18.27 -6.03 -8.53
CA ALA A 45 -18.38 -5.57 -7.14
C ALA A 45 -19.79 -5.67 -6.55
N GLY A 46 -20.79 -6.07 -7.35
CA GLY A 46 -22.21 -5.98 -6.99
C GLY A 46 -22.71 -4.54 -6.80
N ASP A 47 -23.97 -4.41 -6.37
CA ASP A 47 -24.65 -3.12 -6.14
C ASP A 47 -24.41 -2.52 -4.74
N ALA A 48 -23.75 -3.27 -3.86
CA ALA A 48 -23.52 -2.87 -2.48
C ALA A 48 -22.47 -1.73 -2.39
N PRO A 49 -22.66 -0.76 -1.49
CA PRO A 49 -21.65 0.26 -1.20
C PRO A 49 -20.42 -0.37 -0.52
N ARG A 50 -19.24 -0.06 -1.04
CA ARG A 50 -17.97 -0.66 -0.61
C ARG A 50 -16.93 0.39 -0.28
N HIS A 51 -15.95 0.03 0.54
CA HIS A 51 -14.81 0.90 0.81
C HIS A 51 -13.98 1.11 -0.47
N PRO A 52 -13.64 2.37 -0.84
CA PRO A 52 -12.68 2.63 -1.91
C PRO A 52 -11.24 2.40 -1.43
N SER A 53 -10.91 1.14 -1.12
CA SER A 53 -9.59 0.69 -0.64
C SER A 53 -8.45 1.18 -1.52
N GLN A 54 -8.66 1.27 -2.83
CA GLN A 54 -7.68 1.72 -3.81
C GLN A 54 -7.29 3.19 -3.59
N LEU A 55 -8.23 4.05 -3.17
CA LEU A 55 -7.94 5.44 -2.84
C LEU A 55 -7.13 5.54 -1.54
N TYR A 56 -7.43 4.68 -0.56
CA TYR A 56 -6.62 4.62 0.66
C TYR A 56 -5.21 4.11 0.37
N GLU A 57 -5.06 3.11 -0.50
CA GLU A 57 -3.77 2.62 -0.99
C GLU A 57 -3.01 3.69 -1.76
N ALA A 58 -3.66 4.42 -2.68
CA ALA A 58 -3.05 5.54 -3.40
C ALA A 58 -2.60 6.66 -2.45
N GLY A 59 -3.40 6.96 -1.42
CA GLY A 59 -3.05 7.95 -0.40
C GLY A 59 -1.89 7.51 0.48
N LEU A 60 -1.94 6.30 1.05
CA LEU A 60 -0.95 5.80 2.00
C LEU A 60 0.33 5.32 1.32
N GLU A 61 0.24 4.39 0.37
CA GLU A 61 1.40 3.82 -0.33
C GLU A 61 1.97 4.74 -1.41
N GLY A 62 1.14 5.64 -1.93
CA GLY A 62 1.54 6.67 -2.88
C GLY A 62 2.00 7.93 -2.17
N ILE A 63 1.06 8.78 -1.76
CA ILE A 63 1.34 10.16 -1.32
C ILE A 63 2.11 10.20 0.00
N VAL A 64 1.64 9.48 1.03
CA VAL A 64 2.28 9.51 2.36
C VAL A 64 3.66 8.88 2.30
N LEU A 65 3.79 7.69 1.72
CA LEU A 65 5.07 7.01 1.60
C LEU A 65 6.06 7.83 0.75
N LEU A 66 5.60 8.46 -0.33
CA LEU A 66 6.43 9.38 -1.12
C LEU A 66 6.90 10.57 -0.28
N SER A 67 6.00 11.18 0.48
CA SER A 67 6.32 12.35 1.30
C SER A 67 7.35 12.01 2.37
N VAL A 68 7.19 10.89 3.07
CA VAL A 68 8.13 10.41 4.09
C VAL A 68 9.52 10.15 3.48
N LEU A 69 9.58 9.46 2.33
CA LEU A 69 10.86 9.17 1.67
C LEU A 69 11.51 10.44 1.11
N SER A 70 10.73 11.35 0.50
CA SER A 70 11.24 12.63 0.00
C SER A 70 11.79 13.48 1.14
N ILE A 71 11.11 13.57 2.29
CA ILE A 71 11.63 14.28 3.45
C ILE A 71 12.92 13.61 3.95
N ALA A 72 12.95 12.28 4.06
CA ALA A 72 14.14 11.54 4.49
C ALA A 72 15.34 11.77 3.56
N ILE A 73 15.10 11.83 2.25
CA ILE A 73 16.13 12.04 1.24
C ILE A 73 16.60 13.49 1.23
N TRP A 74 15.69 14.45 1.12
CA TRP A 74 16.01 15.85 0.79
C TRP A 74 16.28 16.72 2.02
N LYS A 75 15.63 16.43 3.16
CA LYS A 75 15.81 17.21 4.40
C LYS A 75 16.89 16.61 5.30
N PHE A 76 17.02 15.29 5.31
CA PHE A 76 17.93 14.59 6.22
C PHE A 76 19.13 13.95 5.53
N ASP A 77 19.26 14.11 4.20
CA ASP A 77 20.37 13.55 3.40
C ASP A 77 20.62 12.05 3.66
N LEU A 78 19.56 11.30 3.98
CA LEU A 78 19.69 9.91 4.42
C LEU A 78 20.10 8.97 3.27
N LEU A 79 20.17 9.46 2.04
CA LEU A 79 20.86 8.79 0.93
C LEU A 79 22.33 8.51 1.24
N LYS A 80 22.99 9.34 2.07
CA LYS A 80 24.38 9.13 2.49
C LYS A 80 24.56 7.90 3.39
N LYS A 81 23.46 7.32 3.89
CA LYS A 81 23.46 6.10 4.72
C LYS A 81 22.85 4.93 3.95
N PRO A 82 23.67 4.09 3.27
CA PRO A 82 23.17 3.01 2.44
C PRO A 82 22.31 2.03 3.24
N GLY A 83 21.11 1.74 2.72
CA GLY A 83 20.12 0.86 3.34
C GLY A 83 19.05 1.58 4.17
N TYR A 84 19.24 2.85 4.56
CA TYR A 84 18.25 3.57 5.38
C TYR A 84 16.94 3.82 4.61
N ILE A 85 17.04 4.37 3.40
CA ILE A 85 15.87 4.67 2.55
C ILE A 85 15.13 3.40 2.13
N THR A 86 15.86 2.33 1.79
CA THR A 86 15.26 1.03 1.48
C THR A 86 14.53 0.45 2.68
N GLY A 87 15.14 0.51 3.87
CA GLY A 87 14.50 0.06 5.10
C GLY A 87 13.25 0.87 5.44
N LEU A 88 13.30 2.19 5.27
CA LEU A 88 12.16 3.09 5.48
C LEU A 88 11.00 2.79 4.50
N PHE A 89 11.32 2.50 3.24
CA PHE A 89 10.31 2.07 2.26
C PHE A 89 9.67 0.74 2.67
N LEU A 90 10.45 -0.27 3.04
CA LEU A 90 9.94 -1.59 3.41
C LEU A 90 9.05 -1.55 4.66
N VAL A 91 9.48 -0.82 5.70
CA VAL A 91 8.67 -0.62 6.91
C VAL A 91 7.40 0.17 6.59
N GLY A 92 7.53 1.31 5.90
CA GLY A 92 6.39 2.17 5.59
C GLY A 92 5.35 1.44 4.74
N TYR A 93 5.78 0.73 3.70
CA TYR A 93 4.89 -0.04 2.85
C TYR A 93 4.23 -1.21 3.60
N GLY A 94 5.00 -1.98 4.38
CA GLY A 94 4.45 -3.09 5.17
C GLY A 94 3.43 -2.64 6.22
N VAL A 95 3.65 -1.49 6.87
CA VAL A 95 2.68 -0.92 7.82
C VAL A 95 1.40 -0.48 7.11
N CYS A 96 1.51 0.20 5.96
CA CYS A 96 0.35 0.60 5.18
C CYS A 96 -0.48 -0.62 4.74
N ARG A 97 0.19 -1.68 4.28
CA ARG A 97 -0.44 -2.94 3.88
C ARG A 97 -1.18 -3.62 5.03
N ALA A 98 -0.52 -3.78 6.18
CA ALA A 98 -1.14 -4.36 7.36
C ALA A 98 -2.37 -3.56 7.84
N ALA A 99 -2.32 -2.22 7.76
CA ALA A 99 -3.44 -1.36 8.16
C ALA A 99 -4.64 -1.49 7.20
N LEU A 100 -4.38 -1.46 5.90
CA LEU A 100 -5.40 -1.46 4.84
C LEU A 100 -6.12 -2.79 4.66
N GLU A 101 -5.51 -3.87 5.13
CA GLU A 101 -6.07 -5.20 5.07
C GLU A 101 -7.43 -5.34 5.76
N ASN A 102 -7.65 -4.59 6.85
CA ASN A 102 -8.92 -4.58 7.56
C ASN A 102 -10.08 -4.03 6.72
N VAL A 103 -9.74 -3.25 5.69
CA VAL A 103 -10.67 -2.53 4.83
C VAL A 103 -10.81 -3.23 3.47
N ARG A 104 -9.81 -4.02 3.07
CA ARG A 104 -9.83 -4.81 1.83
C ARG A 104 -10.71 -6.05 1.94
N GLU A 105 -11.44 -6.35 0.88
CA GLU A 105 -12.08 -7.64 0.72
C GLU A 105 -11.00 -8.69 0.43
N PRO A 106 -11.02 -9.88 1.07
CA PRO A 106 -10.12 -10.96 0.72
C PRO A 106 -10.31 -11.36 -0.75
N ASP A 107 -9.21 -11.53 -1.49
CA ASP A 107 -9.29 -11.95 -2.89
C ASP A 107 -9.94 -13.34 -2.99
N PHE A 108 -10.84 -13.51 -3.98
CA PHE A 108 -11.62 -14.73 -4.17
C PHE A 108 -10.70 -15.95 -4.41
N GLY A 109 -10.82 -16.99 -3.58
CA GLY A 109 -10.02 -18.22 -3.70
C GLY A 109 -8.73 -18.25 -2.89
N MET A 110 -8.44 -17.25 -2.05
CA MET A 110 -7.36 -17.38 -1.06
C MET A 110 -7.82 -18.22 0.14
N PRO A 111 -7.02 -19.23 0.57
CA PRO A 111 -7.33 -19.98 1.77
C PRO A 111 -7.28 -19.06 2.99
N ASP A 112 -8.25 -19.19 3.89
CA ASP A 112 -8.17 -18.61 5.22
C ASP A 112 -6.93 -19.18 5.91
N PHE A 113 -5.89 -18.36 6.05
CA PHE A 113 -4.67 -18.81 6.70
C PHE A 113 -4.94 -18.98 8.20
N PRO A 114 -4.33 -20.01 8.82
CA PRO A 114 -4.48 -20.25 10.25
C PRO A 114 -4.04 -19.00 11.03
N LEU A 115 -4.78 -18.67 12.09
CA LEU A 115 -4.62 -17.49 12.97
C LEU A 115 -5.27 -16.18 12.50
N GLY A 116 -6.05 -16.17 11.41
CA GLY A 116 -6.68 -14.94 10.91
C GLY A 116 -5.68 -13.94 10.31
N LEU A 117 -4.46 -14.41 10.04
CA LEU A 117 -3.44 -13.69 9.31
C LEU A 117 -3.84 -13.69 7.84
N THR A 118 -3.97 -12.53 7.22
CA THR A 118 -4.24 -12.49 5.79
C THR A 118 -2.93 -12.51 4.99
N MET A 119 -3.02 -12.67 3.67
CA MET A 119 -1.86 -12.60 2.77
C MET A 119 -1.13 -11.26 2.88
N GLY A 120 -1.87 -10.16 3.07
CA GLY A 120 -1.28 -8.84 3.32
C GLY A 120 -0.40 -8.82 4.56
N MET A 121 -0.84 -9.44 5.67
CA MET A 121 -0.07 -9.50 6.91
C MET A 121 1.15 -10.42 6.79
N MET A 122 0.99 -11.58 6.16
CA MET A 122 2.07 -12.54 5.92
C MET A 122 3.22 -11.95 5.10
N LEU A 123 2.91 -11.13 4.09
CA LEU A 123 3.93 -10.44 3.29
C LEU A 123 4.47 -9.20 4.00
N SER A 124 3.65 -8.51 4.78
CA SER A 124 4.05 -7.30 5.50
C SER A 124 5.04 -7.58 6.64
N ILE A 125 4.88 -8.70 7.36
CA ILE A 125 5.72 -9.02 8.52
C ILE A 125 7.20 -9.16 8.11
N PRO A 126 7.59 -10.00 7.12
CA PRO A 126 8.97 -10.08 6.65
C PRO A 126 9.51 -8.75 6.15
N MET A 127 8.69 -7.97 5.43
CA MET A 127 9.10 -6.65 4.92
C MET A 127 9.41 -5.68 6.06
N ILE A 128 8.57 -5.63 7.10
CA ILE A 128 8.79 -4.77 8.28
C ILE A 128 10.05 -5.22 9.02
N LEU A 129 10.23 -6.53 9.23
CA LEU A 129 11.40 -7.06 9.95
C LEU A 129 12.72 -6.76 9.21
N VAL A 130 12.77 -7.04 7.90
CA VAL A 130 13.95 -6.75 7.07
C VAL A 130 14.19 -5.24 6.99
N GLY A 131 13.13 -4.45 6.84
CA GLY A 131 13.23 -2.99 6.80
C GLY A 131 13.76 -2.39 8.10
N ALA A 132 13.26 -2.85 9.25
CA ALA A 132 13.74 -2.44 10.56
C ALA A 132 15.21 -2.82 10.79
N TRP A 133 15.60 -4.03 10.37
CA TRP A 133 16.99 -4.47 10.42
C TRP A 133 17.92 -3.59 9.56
N LEU A 134 17.49 -3.21 8.35
CA LEU A 134 18.25 -2.31 7.48
C LEU A 134 18.41 -0.91 8.10
N ILE A 135 17.35 -0.35 8.69
CA ILE A 135 17.40 0.94 9.38
C ILE A 135 18.38 0.86 10.56
N TRP A 136 18.27 -0.18 11.39
CA TRP A 136 19.16 -0.38 12.54
C TRP A 136 20.63 -0.51 12.12
N ARG A 137 20.90 -1.28 11.06
CA ARG A 137 22.25 -1.43 10.49
C ARG A 137 22.78 -0.13 9.91
N ALA A 138 21.95 0.64 9.22
CA ALA A 138 22.32 1.92 8.63
C ALA A 138 22.55 3.01 9.67
N TRP A 139 21.84 2.99 10.80
CA TRP A 139 22.05 3.95 11.89
C TRP A 139 23.44 3.81 12.53
N LYS A 140 23.94 2.58 12.65
CA LYS A 140 25.28 2.28 13.21
C LYS A 140 26.45 2.61 12.28
N ARG A 141 26.19 2.97 11.01
CA ARG A 141 27.24 3.26 10.03
C ARG A 141 27.45 4.77 9.87
N PRO A 142 28.71 5.23 9.79
CA PRO A 142 28.96 6.62 9.43
C PRO A 142 28.42 6.89 8.02
N PRO A 143 28.01 8.13 7.72
CA PRO A 143 27.63 8.52 6.36
C PRO A 143 28.78 8.21 5.41
N VAL A 144 28.48 7.62 4.25
CA VAL A 144 29.46 7.46 3.19
C VAL A 144 29.79 8.87 2.70
N ALA A 145 31.06 9.27 2.81
CA ALA A 145 31.52 10.52 2.24
C ALA A 145 31.27 10.48 0.73
N ALA A 146 30.67 11.52 0.17
CA ALA A 146 30.63 11.66 -1.27
C ALA A 146 32.09 11.83 -1.73
N GLU A 147 32.64 10.85 -2.43
CA GLU A 147 33.87 11.07 -3.21
C GLU A 147 33.55 12.18 -4.22
N ALA A 148 34.27 13.30 -4.08
CA ALA A 148 34.14 14.50 -4.88
C ALA A 148 34.89 14.38 -6.21
#